data_AF-A0A0K6IPM9-F1
#
_entry.id   AF-A0A0K6IPM9-F1
#
_cell.length_a   1.000
_cell.length_b   1.000
_cell.length_c   1.000
_cell.angle_alpha   90.00
_cell.angle_beta   90.00
_cell.angle_gamma   90.00
#
_symmetry.space_group_name_H-M   'P 1'
#
loop_
_entity.id
_entity.type
_entity.pdbx_description
1 polymer ?
#
loop_
_entity_poly.entity_id
_entity_poly.type
_entity_poly.pdbx_seq_one_letter_code
_entity_poly.pdbx_strand_id
1 'polypeptide(L)'
;MEGLASSKSYAIAVSLSGVFGVVGIHQFYLGRYAEGVIDLSLFCFTLYFYFTDQLLLALLFFVIDAIHTLIVTIMLMTGSIKDGRGKYVYYPGQELN
;
A
#
# COMPACT_ATOMS: atom_id res chain seq x y z
N MET A 1 -9.38 9.41 23.77
CA MET A 1 -9.88 8.87 22.48
C MET A 1 -9.17 9.48 21.26
N GLU A 2 -8.48 10.64 21.38
CA GLU A 2 -7.73 11.30 20.30
C GLU A 2 -6.38 10.65 19.92
N GLY A 3 -6.00 9.57 20.60
CA GLY A 3 -4.69 8.93 20.45
C GLY A 3 -4.60 7.88 19.33
N LEU A 4 -5.69 7.16 19.04
CA LEU A 4 -5.68 5.95 18.19
C LEU A 4 -6.15 6.19 16.75
N ALA A 5 -6.94 7.23 16.49
CA ALA A 5 -7.43 7.56 15.16
C ALA A 5 -6.39 8.36 14.36
N SER A 6 -6.09 7.91 13.14
CA SER A 6 -5.23 8.65 12.22
C SER A 6 -5.98 9.84 11.62
N SER A 7 -5.26 10.93 11.36
CA SER A 7 -5.77 12.08 10.61
C SER A 7 -5.81 11.84 9.08
N LYS A 8 -5.39 10.65 8.62
CA LYS A 8 -5.37 10.27 7.21
C LYS A 8 -6.77 9.83 6.77
N SER A 9 -7.14 10.21 5.55
CA SER A 9 -8.44 9.85 4.97
C SER A 9 -8.38 8.44 4.38
N TYR A 10 -9.29 7.58 4.83
CA TYR A 10 -9.49 6.24 4.27
C TYR A 10 -9.78 6.30 2.76
N ALA A 11 -10.67 7.19 2.32
CA ALA A 11 -11.03 7.29 0.91
C ALA A 11 -9.81 7.62 0.04
N ILE A 12 -8.96 8.55 0.49
CA ILE A 12 -7.72 8.88 -0.22
C ILE A 12 -6.77 7.68 -0.24
N ALA A 13 -6.59 6.99 0.89
CA ALA A 13 -5.72 5.81 0.95
C ALA A 13 -6.18 4.69 0.00
N VAL A 14 -7.48 4.40 -0.05
CA VAL A 14 -8.07 3.41 -0.96
C VAL A 14 -7.95 3.85 -2.42
N SER A 15 -8.26 5.11 -2.74
CA SER A 15 -8.11 5.62 -4.12
C SER A 15 -6.66 5.58 -4.59
N LEU A 16 -5.71 5.95 -3.74
CA LEU A 16 -4.28 5.83 -4.05
C LEU A 16 -3.86 4.37 -4.23
N SER A 17 -4.38 3.46 -3.41
CA SER A 17 -4.10 2.02 -3.54
C SER A 17 -4.68 1.46 -4.85
N GLY A 18 -5.88 1.88 -5.25
CA GLY A 18 -6.51 1.40 -6.49
C GLY A 18 -5.81 1.87 -7.76
N VAL A 19 -5.33 3.13 -7.80
CA VAL A 19 -4.71 3.72 -9.00
C VAL A 19 -3.19 3.48 -9.03
N PHE A 20 -2.53 3.60 -7.87
CA PHE A 20 -1.07 3.58 -7.73
C PHE A 20 -0.60 2.50 -6.76
N GLY A 21 -1.38 1.43 -6.60
CA GLY A 21 -1.11 0.35 -5.66
C GLY A 21 0.27 -0.27 -5.88
N VAL A 22 0.51 -0.76 -7.10
CA VAL A 22 1.78 -1.37 -7.54
C VAL A 22 2.96 -0.38 -7.45
N VAL A 23 2.72 0.93 -7.52
CA VAL A 23 3.82 1.91 -7.34
C VAL A 23 4.13 2.14 -5.85
N GLY A 24 3.24 1.76 -4.94
CA GLY A 24 3.40 1.93 -3.49
C GLY A 24 3.04 3.31 -2.94
N ILE A 25 2.45 4.21 -3.74
CA ILE A 25 2.19 5.61 -3.34
C ILE A 25 1.31 5.71 -2.08
N HIS A 26 0.36 4.79 -1.94
CA HIS A 26 -0.54 4.72 -0.79
C HIS A 26 0.21 4.50 0.55
N GLN A 27 1.32 3.76 0.56
CA GLN A 27 2.13 3.55 1.76
C GLN A 27 2.82 4.84 2.22
N PHE A 28 3.32 5.64 1.28
CA PHE A 28 3.89 6.96 1.58
C PHE A 28 2.83 7.90 2.16
N TYR A 29 1.61 7.88 1.61
CA TYR A 29 0.50 8.66 2.17
C TYR A 29 0.18 8.26 3.62
N LEU A 30 0.19 6.96 3.91
CA LEU A 30 -0.01 6.39 5.24
C LEU A 30 1.20 6.61 6.17
N GLY A 31 2.33 7.10 5.67
CA GLY A 31 3.56 7.27 6.46
C GLY A 31 4.31 5.96 6.73
N ARG A 32 3.96 4.87 6.03
CA ARG A 32 4.65 3.58 6.10
C ARG A 32 5.82 3.56 5.09
N TYR A 33 6.81 4.43 5.31
CA TYR A 33 7.90 4.66 4.36
C TYR A 33 8.69 3.39 4.00
N ALA A 34 8.89 2.47 4.95
CA ALA A 34 9.61 1.22 4.68
C ALA A 34 8.89 0.36 3.63
N GLU A 35 7.57 0.18 3.78
CA GLU A 35 6.72 -0.58 2.84
C GLU A 35 6.64 0.15 1.49
N GLY A 36 6.49 1.48 1.51
CA GLY A 36 6.49 2.27 0.28
C GLY A 36 7.80 2.18 -0.51
N VAL A 37 8.95 2.10 0.18
CA VAL A 37 10.25 1.88 -0.47
C VAL A 37 10.37 0.46 -1.01
N ILE A 38 9.80 -0.54 -0.33
CA ILE A 38 9.76 -1.92 -0.82
C ILE A 38 8.93 -1.98 -2.10
N ASP A 39 7.70 -1.48 -2.10
CA ASP A 39 6.81 -1.45 -3.26
C ASP A 39 7.47 -0.71 -4.44
N LEU A 40 8.02 0.49 -4.19
CA LEU A 40 8.71 1.26 -5.21
C LEU A 40 9.94 0.52 -5.78
N SER A 41 10.68 -0.20 -4.93
CA SER A 41 11.83 -0.99 -5.37
C SER A 41 11.40 -2.19 -6.21
N LEU A 42 10.35 -2.90 -5.80
CA LEU A 42 9.76 -4.01 -6.58
C LEU A 42 9.31 -3.51 -7.95
N PHE A 43 8.59 -2.39 -8.00
CA PHE A 43 8.18 -1.75 -9.25
C PHE A 43 9.37 -1.36 -10.14
N CYS A 44 10.40 -0.71 -9.58
CA CYS A 44 11.61 -0.37 -10.32
C CYS A 44 12.33 -1.62 -10.86
N PHE A 45 12.41 -2.70 -10.09
CA PHE A 45 12.98 -3.97 -10.55
C PHE A 45 12.14 -4.61 -11.66
N THR A 46 10.81 -4.58 -11.55
CA THR A 46 9.92 -5.01 -12.63
C THR A 46 10.23 -4.26 -13.93
N LEU A 47 10.34 -2.92 -13.89
CA LEU A 47 10.69 -2.13 -15.07
C LEU A 47 12.09 -2.49 -15.61
N TYR A 48 13.09 -2.58 -14.73
CA TYR A 48 14.45 -2.94 -15.12
C TYR A 48 14.53 -4.30 -15.82
N PHE A 49 13.90 -5.34 -15.25
CA PHE A 49 13.88 -6.67 -15.85
C PHE A 49 13.03 -6.72 -17.13
N TYR A 50 11.98 -5.91 -17.22
CA TYR A 50 11.18 -5.78 -18.43
C TYR A 50 11.99 -5.19 -19.59
N PHE A 51 12.75 -4.11 -19.34
CA PHE A 51 13.59 -3.47 -20.36
C PHE A 51 14.87 -4.23 -20.71
N THR A 52 15.25 -5.24 -19.92
CA THR A 52 16.41 -6.13 -20.18
C THR A 52 15.99 -7.49 -20.75
N ASP A 53 14.75 -7.61 -21.24
CA ASP A 53 14.14 -8.81 -21.82
C ASP A 53 14.08 -10.03 -20.87
N GLN A 54 14.24 -9.81 -19.56
CA GLN A 54 14.13 -10.84 -18.53
C GLN A 54 12.69 -10.97 -18.03
N LEU A 55 11.78 -11.32 -18.95
CA LEU A 55 10.33 -11.37 -18.74
C LEU A 55 9.90 -12.20 -17.51
N LEU A 56 10.54 -13.35 -17.27
CA LEU A 56 10.18 -14.21 -16.15
C LEU A 56 10.47 -13.54 -14.80
N LEU A 57 11.61 -12.83 -14.69
CA LEU A 57 11.95 -12.09 -13.48
C LEU A 57 11.06 -10.85 -13.34
N ALA A 58 10.82 -10.11 -14.42
CA ALA A 58 9.90 -8.98 -14.42
C ALA A 58 8.51 -9.37 -13.90
N LEU A 59 7.99 -10.51 -14.39
CA LEU A 59 6.71 -11.07 -13.96
C LEU A 59 6.74 -11.49 -12.49
N LEU A 60 7.81 -12.13 -12.02
CA LEU A 60 7.96 -12.52 -10.62
C LEU A 60 7.88 -11.32 -9.68
N PHE A 61 8.66 -10.27 -9.94
CA PHE A 61 8.65 -9.04 -9.13
C PHE A 61 7.28 -8.36 -9.16
N PHE A 62 6.65 -8.29 -10.34
CA PHE A 62 5.32 -7.69 -10.51
C PHE A 62 4.25 -8.45 -9.73
N VAL A 63 4.28 -9.79 -9.73
CA VAL A 63 3.31 -10.61 -9.00
C VAL A 63 3.48 -10.43 -7.50
N ILE A 64 4.70 -10.37 -6.99
CA ILE A 64 4.97 -10.14 -5.56
C ILE A 64 4.40 -8.78 -5.13
N ASP A 65 4.68 -7.73 -5.90
CA ASP A 65 4.21 -6.37 -5.68
C ASP A 65 2.66 -6.27 -5.73
N ALA A 66 2.05 -6.89 -6.75
CA ALA A 66 0.61 -6.96 -6.89
C ALA A 66 -0.06 -7.69 -5.71
N ILE A 67 0.55 -8.78 -5.21
CA ILE A 67 0.06 -9.50 -4.03
C ILE A 67 0.18 -8.63 -2.79
N HIS A 68 1.32 -7.96 -2.57
CA HIS A 68 1.49 -7.05 -1.43
C HIS A 68 0.45 -5.93 -1.46
N THR A 69 0.30 -5.28 -2.60
CA THR A 69 -0.72 -4.25 -2.86
C THR A 69 -2.13 -4.75 -2.56
N LEU A 70 -2.47 -5.97 -2.98
CA LEU A 70 -3.79 -6.55 -2.74
C LEU A 70 -4.03 -6.80 -1.25
N ILE A 71 -3.05 -7.36 -0.54
CA ILE A 71 -3.13 -7.59 0.91
C ILE A 71 -3.37 -6.26 1.63
N VAL A 72 -2.60 -5.22 1.30
CA VAL A 72 -2.72 -3.90 1.92
C VAL A 72 -4.07 -3.25 1.59
N THR A 73 -4.56 -3.42 0.36
CA THR A 73 -5.88 -2.93 -0.04
C THR A 73 -6.98 -3.62 0.76
N ILE A 74 -6.90 -4.94 0.96
CA ILE A 74 -7.84 -5.67 1.80
C ILE A 74 -7.77 -5.16 3.25
N MET A 75 -6.57 -4.95 3.80
CA MET A 75 -6.39 -4.40 5.15
C MET A 75 -6.94 -2.99 5.32
N LEU A 76 -6.87 -2.16 4.27
CA LEU A 76 -7.55 -0.87 4.21
C LEU A 76 -9.06 -1.08 4.31
N MET A 77 -9.64 -1.95 3.48
CA MET A 77 -11.08 -2.23 3.47
C MET A 77 -11.59 -2.83 4.78
N THR A 78 -10.79 -3.63 5.49
CA THR A 78 -11.14 -4.17 6.82
C THR A 78 -10.85 -3.19 7.96
N GLY A 79 -10.34 -1.99 7.69
CA GLY A 79 -9.99 -0.99 8.72
C GLY A 79 -8.90 -1.45 9.68
N SER A 80 -8.08 -2.43 9.29
CA SER A 80 -7.05 -3.05 10.13
C SER A 80 -5.68 -2.39 9.98
N ILE A 81 -5.56 -1.42 9.08
CA ILE A 81 -4.29 -0.76 8.77
C ILE A 81 -3.96 0.34 9.79
N LYS A 82 -2.68 0.41 10.13
CA LYS A 82 -2.10 1.48 10.95
C LYS A 82 -1.25 2.40 10.07
N ASP A 83 -1.31 3.69 10.35
CA ASP A 83 -0.42 4.70 9.77
C ASP A 83 1.01 4.55 10.36
N GLY A 84 1.97 5.30 9.82
CA GLY A 84 3.36 5.30 10.28
C GLY A 84 3.56 5.76 11.73
N ARG A 85 2.53 6.28 12.39
CA ARG A 85 2.52 6.65 13.82
C ARG A 85 1.78 5.62 14.67
N GLY A 86 1.40 4.48 14.11
CA GLY A 86 0.68 3.40 14.79
C GLY A 86 -0.81 3.66 14.98
N LYS A 87 -1.39 4.70 14.36
CA LYS A 87 -2.80 5.06 14.47
C LYS A 87 -3.63 4.40 13.37
N TYR A 88 -4.83 3.94 13.68
CA TYR A 88 -5.71 3.28 12.72
C TYR A 88 -6.32 4.26 11.72
N VAL A 89 -6.40 3.85 10.46
CA VAL A 89 -7.12 4.58 9.40
C VAL A 89 -8.52 3.99 9.26
N TYR A 90 -9.52 4.71 9.76
CA TYR A 90 -10.90 4.24 9.84
C TYR A 90 -11.70 4.56 8.58
N TYR A 91 -12.49 3.60 8.10
CA TYR A 91 -13.48 3.85 7.06
C TYR A 91 -14.76 4.48 7.66
N PRO A 92 -15.57 5.19 6.85
CA PRO A 92 -16.80 5.82 7.33
C PRO A 92 -17.77 4.79 7.94
N GLY A 93 -18.16 4.99 9.20
CA GLY A 93 -19.09 4.09 9.89
C GLY A 93 -18.46 2.89 10.60
N GLN A 94 -17.14 2.84 10.73
CA GLN A 94 -16.47 1.78 11.50
C GLN A 94 -16.80 1.91 13.00
N GLU A 95 -17.46 0.89 13.56
CA GLU A 95 -17.70 0.79 15.01
C GLU A 95 -16.42 0.36 15.74
N LEU A 96 -16.04 1.13 16.76
CA LEU A 96 -14.89 0.87 17.61
C LEU A 96 -15.36 0.02 18.79
N ASN A 97 -15.29 -1.30 18.67
CA ASN A 97 -15.43 -2.20 19.82
C ASN A 97 -14.23 -2.09 20.76
#